data_AF-A1DB89-F1
#
_entry.id   AF-A1DB89-F1
#
_cell.length_a   1.000
_cell.length_b   1.000
_cell.length_c   1.000
_cell.angle_alpha   90.00
_cell.angle_beta   90.00
_cell.angle_gamma   90.00
#
_symmetry.space_group_name_H-M   'P 1'
#
loop_
_entity.id
_entity.type
_entity.pdbx_description
1 polymer ?
#
loop_
_entity_poly.entity_id
_entity_poly.type
_entity_poly.pdbx_seq_one_letter_code
_entity_poly.pdbx_strand_id
1 'polypeptide(L)'
;MLLPNTDPEAFSILLDLMHCRTQEVPTAVTFDELVELAVQVNYFKCHGALGLYPARWIEHLKAKRPNAYCDEIVKWIFVSVVFNDCEIYASVTCLAIRQSKDIINTLDLPIPLSVTGTINLERKGLLKLLFRDVELRRHRLEAGEIICTAECDSFRLGALMKQMKTHGLPWPRENLDYKGLAPESVAKKIVEFEKPSSKLSCKGRCSGLLGPRAIEELIYHRTKLSGLILLPEQWR
;
A
#
# COMPACT_ATOMS: atom_id res chain seq x y z
N MET A 1 18.27 7.23 33.51
CA MET A 1 18.04 7.02 32.07
C MET A 1 18.17 5.53 31.84
N LEU A 2 17.04 4.82 31.72
CA LEU A 2 17.06 3.40 31.39
C LEU A 2 17.24 3.31 29.88
N LEU A 3 18.30 2.66 29.43
CA LEU A 3 18.42 2.25 28.04
C LEU A 3 17.18 1.40 27.71
N PRO A 4 16.57 1.54 26.53
CA PRO A 4 15.58 0.58 26.08
C PRO A 4 16.19 -0.83 26.17
N ASN A 5 15.36 -1.88 26.20
CA ASN A 5 15.85 -3.25 25.98
C ASN A 5 16.43 -3.31 24.56
N THR A 6 17.67 -2.86 24.42
CA THR A 6 18.45 -2.87 23.20
C THR A 6 19.08 -4.24 23.07
N ASP A 7 18.94 -4.82 21.89
CA ASP A 7 19.70 -6.00 21.54
C ASP A 7 21.21 -5.72 21.69
N PRO A 8 21.93 -6.51 22.51
CA PRO A 8 23.36 -6.28 22.78
C PRO A 8 24.23 -6.32 21.53
N GLU A 9 23.89 -7.19 20.56
CA GLU A 9 24.69 -7.36 19.34
C GLU A 9 24.57 -6.14 18.42
N ALA A 10 23.35 -5.69 18.15
CA ALA A 10 23.12 -4.46 17.40
C ALA A 10 23.76 -3.24 18.08
N PHE A 11 23.74 -3.18 19.42
CA PHE A 11 24.38 -2.09 20.15
C PHE A 11 25.90 -2.15 20.07
N SER A 12 26.49 -3.35 20.09
CA SER A 12 27.93 -3.53 19.87
C SER A 12 28.35 -3.00 18.50
N ILE A 13 27.63 -3.39 17.44
CA ILE A 13 27.88 -2.91 16.07
C ILE A 13 27.81 -1.37 16.02
N LEU A 14 26.82 -0.78 16.69
CA LEU A 14 26.66 0.68 16.75
C LEU A 14 27.85 1.35 17.45
N LEU A 15 28.33 0.79 18.56
CA LEU A 15 29.49 1.30 19.28
C LEU A 15 30.77 1.15 18.45
N ASP A 16 30.97 0.04 17.76
CA ASP A 16 32.12 -0.15 16.88
C ASP A 16 32.16 0.92 15.78
N LEU A 17 31.00 1.24 15.21
CA LEU A 17 30.86 2.34 14.24
C LEU A 17 31.15 3.71 14.85
N MET A 18 30.59 4.02 16.03
CA MET A 18 30.85 5.29 16.74
C MET A 18 32.32 5.47 17.14
N HIS A 19 33.01 4.38 17.46
CA HIS A 19 34.43 4.37 17.83
C HIS A 19 35.37 4.12 16.65
N CYS A 20 34.87 4.13 15.42
CA CYS A 20 35.65 3.91 14.19
C CYS A 20 36.39 2.56 14.14
N ARG A 21 35.92 1.54 14.86
CA ARG A 21 36.43 0.17 14.83
C ARG A 21 35.87 -0.60 13.63
N THR A 22 36.10 -0.09 12.44
CA THR A 22 35.49 -0.59 11.19
C THR A 22 35.82 -2.04 10.84
N GLN A 23 36.90 -2.59 11.41
CA GLN A 23 37.29 -4.01 11.25
C GLN A 23 36.37 -4.97 12.02
N GLU A 24 35.73 -4.50 13.10
CA GLU A 24 34.80 -5.30 13.91
C GLU A 24 33.37 -5.24 13.36
N VAL A 25 33.10 -4.31 12.43
CA VAL A 25 31.77 -4.12 11.85
C VAL A 25 31.48 -5.20 10.81
N PRO A 26 30.38 -5.96 10.93
CA PRO A 26 30.07 -7.04 10.00
C PRO A 26 29.80 -6.52 8.58
N THR A 27 30.30 -7.25 7.59
CA THR A 27 30.10 -6.93 6.17
C THR A 27 28.66 -7.21 5.71
N ALA A 28 27.96 -8.12 6.37
CA ALA A 28 26.56 -8.44 6.16
C ALA A 28 25.86 -8.65 7.50
N VAL A 29 24.60 -8.26 7.56
CA VAL A 29 23.71 -8.51 8.71
C VAL A 29 22.44 -9.19 8.22
N THR A 30 21.77 -9.89 9.12
CA THR A 30 20.41 -10.39 8.91
C THR A 30 19.41 -9.23 8.86
N PHE A 31 18.21 -9.48 8.35
CA PHE A 31 17.19 -8.45 8.29
C PHE A 31 16.71 -8.03 9.68
N ASP A 32 16.62 -8.95 10.64
CA ASP A 32 16.21 -8.62 12.01
C ASP A 32 17.28 -7.77 12.73
N GLU A 33 18.58 -8.08 12.55
CA GLU A 33 19.67 -7.22 13.05
C GLU A 33 19.61 -5.82 12.44
N LEU A 34 19.31 -5.70 11.13
CA LEU A 34 19.16 -4.40 10.48
C LEU A 34 17.99 -3.58 11.04
N VAL A 35 16.88 -4.23 11.36
CA VAL A 35 15.70 -3.59 11.98
C VAL A 35 16.06 -3.10 13.38
N GLU A 36 16.75 -3.92 14.16
CA GLU A 36 17.16 -3.56 15.51
C GLU A 36 18.18 -2.42 15.52
N LEU A 37 19.16 -2.45 14.61
CA LEU A 37 20.04 -1.31 14.35
C LEU A 37 19.25 -0.04 14.01
N ALA A 38 18.20 -0.15 13.19
CA ALA A 38 17.35 0.99 12.86
C ALA A 38 16.60 1.52 14.09
N VAL A 39 16.13 0.65 14.99
CA VAL A 39 15.51 1.05 16.27
C VAL A 39 16.49 1.87 17.10
N GLN A 40 17.71 1.37 17.28
CA GLN A 40 18.73 2.02 18.09
C GLN A 40 19.18 3.34 17.48
N VAL A 41 19.42 3.38 16.16
CA VAL A 41 19.78 4.61 15.44
C VAL A 41 18.70 5.67 15.55
N ASN A 42 17.44 5.27 15.41
CA ASN A 42 16.32 6.18 15.57
C ASN A 42 16.17 6.65 17.03
N TYR A 43 16.49 5.81 18.01
CA TYR A 43 16.45 6.17 19.43
C TYR A 43 17.57 7.16 19.81
N PHE A 44 18.83 6.82 19.51
CA PHE A 44 20.00 7.64 19.84
C PHE A 44 20.24 8.81 18.87
N LYS A 45 19.46 8.89 17.78
CA LYS A 45 19.59 9.92 16.74
C LYS A 45 20.98 10.00 16.12
N CYS A 46 21.62 8.84 15.92
CA CYS A 46 23.01 8.72 15.52
C CYS A 46 23.21 8.20 14.08
N HIS A 47 22.33 8.57 13.15
CA HIS A 47 22.35 8.11 11.75
C HIS A 47 23.73 8.29 11.08
N GLY A 48 24.42 9.40 11.37
CA GLY A 48 25.73 9.70 10.79
C GLY A 48 26.84 8.71 11.19
N ALA A 49 26.73 8.05 12.35
CA ALA A 49 27.73 7.09 12.81
C ALA A 49 27.81 5.85 11.90
N LEU A 50 26.71 5.53 11.20
CA LEU A 50 26.64 4.35 10.35
C LEU A 50 27.23 4.56 8.95
N GLY A 51 27.51 5.80 8.56
CA GLY A 51 28.07 6.12 7.24
C GLY A 51 27.32 5.43 6.10
N LEU A 52 28.05 4.60 5.33
CA LEU A 52 27.50 3.87 4.17
C LEU A 52 27.15 2.40 4.46
N TYR A 53 27.30 1.92 5.69
CA TYR A 53 27.01 0.53 6.04
C TYR A 53 25.54 0.14 5.81
N PRO A 54 24.53 0.97 6.15
CA PRO A 54 23.13 0.63 5.92
C PRO A 54 22.84 0.37 4.44
N ALA A 55 23.32 1.24 3.54
CA ALA A 55 23.13 1.08 2.11
C ALA A 55 23.72 -0.25 1.60
N ARG A 56 24.89 -0.65 2.12
CA ARG A 56 25.50 -1.95 1.78
C ARG A 56 24.65 -3.11 2.29
N TRP A 57 24.25 -3.11 3.56
CA TRP A 57 23.46 -4.20 4.13
C TRP A 57 22.09 -4.33 3.44
N ILE A 58 21.44 -3.21 3.18
CA ILE A 58 20.19 -3.12 2.42
C ILE A 58 20.34 -3.75 1.03
N GLU A 59 21.41 -3.45 0.31
CA GLU A 59 21.66 -4.00 -1.03
C GLU A 59 21.70 -5.53 -1.04
N HIS A 60 22.28 -6.15 -0.01
CA HIS A 60 22.35 -7.61 0.11
C HIS A 60 20.99 -8.24 0.48
N LEU A 61 20.13 -7.49 1.15
CA LEU A 61 18.85 -7.98 1.68
C LEU A 61 17.68 -7.71 0.72
N LYS A 62 17.77 -6.69 -0.14
CA LYS A 62 16.64 -6.23 -0.98
C LYS A 62 16.05 -7.33 -1.88
N ALA A 63 16.87 -8.29 -2.33
CA ALA A 63 16.44 -9.39 -3.19
C ALA A 63 15.54 -10.40 -2.46
N LYS A 64 15.63 -10.49 -1.14
CA LYS A 64 14.84 -11.41 -0.31
C LYS A 64 13.52 -10.79 0.18
N ARG A 65 13.33 -9.49 -0.06
CA ARG A 65 12.14 -8.76 0.38
C ARG A 65 10.86 -9.39 -0.17
N PRO A 66 9.81 -9.55 0.66
CA PRO A 66 8.53 -10.05 0.18
C PRO A 66 7.92 -9.19 -0.92
N ASN A 67 7.13 -9.83 -1.78
CA ASN A 67 6.36 -9.18 -2.84
C ASN A 67 4.86 -9.03 -2.49
N ALA A 68 4.47 -9.50 -1.31
CA ALA A 68 3.12 -9.40 -0.77
C ALA A 68 3.17 -8.72 0.61
N TYR A 69 2.11 -7.99 0.95
CA TYR A 69 2.01 -7.30 2.22
C TYR A 69 1.98 -8.29 3.40
N CYS A 70 2.93 -8.13 4.32
CA CYS A 70 3.09 -8.89 5.56
C CYS A 70 3.83 -8.04 6.60
N ASP A 71 4.06 -8.59 7.80
CA ASP A 71 4.78 -7.90 8.88
C ASP A 71 6.21 -7.48 8.48
N GLU A 72 6.87 -8.27 7.64
CA GLU A 72 8.20 -7.91 7.13
C GLU A 72 8.16 -6.65 6.26
N ILE A 73 7.08 -6.39 5.51
CA ILE A 73 6.91 -5.14 4.76
C ILE A 73 6.83 -3.93 5.69
N VAL A 74 6.23 -4.08 6.88
CA VAL A 74 6.22 -3.02 7.90
C VAL A 74 7.62 -2.75 8.43
N LYS A 75 8.39 -3.80 8.71
CA LYS A 75 9.81 -3.68 9.08
C LYS A 75 10.62 -2.96 7.98
N TRP A 76 10.38 -3.29 6.71
CA TRP A 76 11.04 -2.62 5.58
C TRP A 76 10.63 -1.15 5.44
N ILE A 77 9.36 -0.80 5.71
CA ILE A 77 8.93 0.61 5.80
C ILE A 77 9.76 1.32 6.86
N PHE A 78 9.89 0.75 8.05
CA PHE A 78 10.67 1.35 9.13
C PHE A 78 12.15 1.54 8.75
N VAL A 79 12.81 0.48 8.27
CA VAL A 79 14.22 0.51 7.84
C VAL A 79 14.45 1.57 6.76
N SER A 80 13.58 1.64 5.75
CA SER A 80 13.73 2.61 4.66
C SER A 80 13.53 4.06 5.11
N VAL A 81 12.67 4.31 6.11
CA VAL A 81 12.51 5.64 6.72
C VAL A 81 13.74 6.03 7.52
N VAL A 82 14.26 5.14 8.37
CA VAL A 82 15.42 5.43 9.23
C VAL A 82 16.68 5.66 8.40
N PHE A 83 16.95 4.79 7.42
CA PHE A 83 18.17 4.88 6.60
C PHE A 83 18.01 5.71 5.33
N ASN A 84 16.85 6.36 5.15
CA ASN A 84 16.56 7.23 4.02
C ASN A 84 16.77 6.57 2.64
N ASP A 85 16.29 5.34 2.50
CA ASP A 85 16.29 4.62 1.22
C ASP A 85 14.98 4.87 0.47
N CYS A 86 15.00 5.86 -0.43
CA CYS A 86 13.82 6.29 -1.17
C CYS A 86 13.26 5.20 -2.11
N GLU A 87 14.11 4.37 -2.70
CA GLU A 87 13.68 3.33 -3.65
C GLU A 87 12.89 2.25 -2.92
N ILE A 88 13.44 1.76 -1.82
CA ILE A 88 12.77 0.77 -0.98
C ILE A 88 11.52 1.38 -0.39
N TYR A 89 11.60 2.59 0.19
CA TYR A 89 10.45 3.26 0.78
C TYR A 89 9.28 3.34 -0.22
N ALA A 90 9.53 3.81 -1.45
CA ALA A 90 8.51 3.88 -2.49
C ALA A 90 7.93 2.50 -2.82
N SER A 91 8.79 1.48 -2.95
CA SER A 91 8.37 0.11 -3.27
C SER A 91 7.48 -0.49 -2.17
N VAL A 92 7.89 -0.41 -0.90
CA VAL A 92 7.20 -1.06 0.21
C VAL A 92 5.95 -0.33 0.65
N THR A 93 5.95 1.01 0.59
CA THR A 93 4.74 1.79 0.84
C THR A 93 3.71 1.61 -0.27
N CYS A 94 4.12 1.51 -1.55
CA CYS A 94 3.22 1.17 -2.65
C CYS A 94 2.54 -0.19 -2.43
N LEU A 95 3.30 -1.19 -2.00
CA LEU A 95 2.77 -2.51 -1.70
C LEU A 95 1.77 -2.46 -0.53
N ALA A 96 2.12 -1.76 0.56
CA ALA A 96 1.23 -1.56 1.70
C ALA A 96 -0.05 -0.82 1.31
N ILE A 97 0.04 0.26 0.52
CA ILE A 97 -1.11 1.01 0.01
C ILE A 97 -2.05 0.10 -0.78
N ARG A 98 -1.52 -0.78 -1.65
CA ARG A 98 -2.33 -1.66 -2.51
C ARG A 98 -2.99 -2.83 -1.80
N GLN A 99 -2.33 -3.39 -0.79
CA GLN A 99 -2.66 -4.72 -0.25
C GLN A 99 -3.07 -4.72 1.22
N SER A 100 -2.76 -3.68 1.99
CA SER A 100 -3.26 -3.57 3.36
C SER A 100 -4.78 -3.41 3.37
N LYS A 101 -5.42 -3.96 4.41
CA LYS A 101 -6.88 -3.93 4.60
C LYS A 101 -7.33 -2.86 5.59
N ASP A 102 -6.39 -2.27 6.31
CA ASP A 102 -6.63 -1.27 7.35
C ASP A 102 -5.36 -0.43 7.56
N ILE A 103 -5.37 0.45 8.56
CA ILE A 103 -4.15 1.08 9.10
C ILE A 103 -3.13 -0.01 9.42
N ILE A 104 -1.90 0.18 8.97
CA ILE A 104 -0.83 -0.79 9.19
C ILE A 104 -0.51 -0.91 10.67
N ASN A 105 -0.38 -2.15 11.17
CA ASN A 105 0.16 -2.39 12.50
C ASN A 105 1.66 -2.08 12.48
N THR A 106 2.14 -1.22 13.38
CA THR A 106 3.55 -0.81 13.42
C THR A 106 4.46 -1.86 14.05
N LEU A 107 3.93 -2.96 14.61
CA LEU A 107 4.71 -4.01 15.27
C LEU A 107 5.57 -3.47 16.41
N ASP A 108 5.03 -2.49 17.15
CA ASP A 108 5.74 -1.74 18.21
C ASP A 108 7.00 -0.99 17.73
N LEU A 109 7.25 -0.92 16.42
CA LEU A 109 8.33 -0.12 15.85
C LEU A 109 7.99 1.38 15.92
N PRO A 110 8.99 2.25 16.13
CA PRO A 110 8.81 3.69 16.22
C PRO A 110 8.64 4.34 14.83
N ILE A 111 7.63 3.87 14.08
CA ILE A 111 7.23 4.42 12.78
C ILE A 111 6.39 5.69 13.03
N PRO A 112 6.75 6.83 12.42
CA PRO A 112 5.97 8.05 12.58
C PRO A 112 4.51 7.89 12.14
N LEU A 113 3.58 8.47 12.90
CA LEU A 113 2.15 8.49 12.54
C LEU A 113 1.88 9.17 11.19
N SER A 114 2.75 10.09 10.77
CA SER A 114 2.69 10.71 9.44
C SER A 114 2.88 9.69 8.31
N VAL A 115 3.74 8.69 8.51
CA VAL A 115 3.98 7.61 7.53
C VAL A 115 2.76 6.68 7.46
N THR A 116 2.32 6.14 8.60
CA THR A 116 1.16 5.23 8.63
C THR A 116 -0.13 5.92 8.20
N GLY A 117 -0.31 7.18 8.58
CA GLY A 117 -1.41 8.04 8.18
C GLY A 117 -1.45 8.27 6.68
N THR A 118 -0.30 8.56 6.06
CA THR A 118 -0.21 8.77 4.60
C THR A 118 -0.50 7.49 3.82
N ILE A 119 0.06 6.35 4.24
CA ILE A 119 -0.24 5.04 3.64
C ILE A 119 -1.74 4.76 3.67
N ASN A 120 -2.39 4.98 4.82
CA ASN A 120 -3.83 4.75 4.94
C ASN A 120 -4.67 5.76 4.14
N LEU A 121 -4.23 7.02 4.06
CA LEU A 121 -4.88 8.05 3.24
C LEU A 121 -4.87 7.66 1.76
N GLU A 122 -3.72 7.26 1.22
CA GLU A 122 -3.56 6.82 -0.16
C GLU A 122 -4.37 5.55 -0.44
N ARG A 123 -4.32 4.57 0.47
CA ARG A 123 -5.15 3.35 0.40
C ARG A 123 -6.64 3.68 0.26
N LYS A 124 -7.17 4.54 1.15
CA LYS A 124 -8.56 5.01 1.09
C LYS A 124 -8.83 5.79 -0.19
N GLY A 125 -7.86 6.57 -0.66
CA GLY A 125 -7.90 7.27 -1.93
C GLY A 125 -8.13 6.33 -3.12
N LEU A 126 -7.37 5.23 -3.22
CA LEU A 126 -7.54 4.22 -4.26
C LEU A 126 -8.91 3.55 -4.19
N LEU A 127 -9.36 3.16 -3.00
CA LEU A 127 -10.67 2.56 -2.80
C LEU A 127 -11.79 3.50 -3.22
N LYS A 128 -11.70 4.79 -2.86
CA LYS A 128 -12.66 5.81 -3.28
C LYS A 128 -12.79 5.91 -4.80
N LEU A 129 -11.69 5.79 -5.56
CA LEU A 129 -11.75 5.80 -7.02
C LEU A 129 -12.44 4.54 -7.57
N LEU A 130 -12.02 3.37 -7.11
CA LEU A 130 -12.60 2.09 -7.56
C LEU A 130 -14.11 2.08 -7.34
N PHE A 131 -14.56 2.53 -6.17
CA PHE A 131 -15.97 2.60 -5.84
C PHE A 131 -16.71 3.73 -6.54
N ARG A 132 -16.06 4.87 -6.82
CA ARG A 132 -16.66 5.97 -7.59
C ARG A 132 -17.11 5.49 -8.97
N ASP A 133 -16.32 4.64 -9.64
CA ASP A 133 -16.67 4.20 -10.99
C ASP A 133 -17.85 3.22 -11.00
N VAL A 134 -17.95 2.36 -9.97
CA VAL A 134 -19.13 1.52 -9.71
C VAL A 134 -20.36 2.39 -9.44
N GLU A 135 -20.19 3.44 -8.63
CA GLU A 135 -21.27 4.34 -8.24
C GLU A 135 -21.79 5.17 -9.43
N LEU A 136 -20.88 5.70 -10.26
CA LEU A 136 -21.23 6.37 -11.52
C LEU A 136 -21.95 5.43 -12.49
N ARG A 137 -21.65 4.12 -12.47
CA ARG A 137 -22.39 3.15 -13.27
C ARG A 137 -23.79 2.91 -12.73
N ARG A 138 -23.93 2.78 -11.41
CA ARG A 138 -25.23 2.65 -10.72
C ARG A 138 -26.12 3.85 -11.02
N HIS A 139 -25.64 5.07 -10.77
CA HIS A 139 -26.40 6.30 -11.00
C HIS A 139 -26.87 6.44 -12.45
N ARG A 140 -26.01 6.12 -13.42
CA ARG A 140 -26.39 6.13 -14.85
C ARG A 140 -27.49 5.12 -15.19
N LEU A 141 -27.52 3.97 -14.53
CA LEU A 141 -28.56 2.95 -14.75
C LEU A 141 -29.88 3.28 -14.04
N GLU A 142 -29.83 4.04 -12.95
CA GLU A 142 -31.02 4.42 -12.15
C GLU A 142 -31.72 5.69 -12.66
N ALA A 143 -30.94 6.73 -12.97
CA ALA A 143 -31.46 8.07 -13.24
C ALA A 143 -30.84 8.70 -14.51
N GLY A 144 -29.98 7.97 -15.22
CA GLY A 144 -29.38 8.43 -16.46
C GLY A 144 -30.32 8.33 -17.66
N GLU A 145 -29.93 8.97 -18.75
CA GLU A 145 -30.57 8.76 -20.05
C GLU A 145 -30.46 7.28 -20.46
N ILE A 146 -31.54 6.72 -20.99
CA ILE A 146 -31.60 5.32 -21.40
C ILE A 146 -30.66 5.11 -22.60
N ILE A 147 -29.58 4.35 -22.40
CA ILE A 147 -28.56 4.11 -23.44
C ILE A 147 -28.95 2.93 -24.34
N CYS A 148 -29.73 1.98 -23.84
CA CYS A 148 -30.16 0.78 -24.57
C CYS A 148 -31.68 0.65 -24.62
N THR A 149 -32.28 0.15 -23.53
CA THR A 149 -33.73 0.12 -23.27
C THR A 149 -33.95 0.13 -21.76
N ALA A 150 -35.14 0.52 -21.29
CA ALA A 150 -35.45 0.51 -19.87
C ALA A 150 -35.29 -0.89 -19.24
N GLU A 151 -35.66 -1.94 -19.97
CA GLU A 151 -35.50 -3.33 -19.52
C GLU A 151 -34.02 -3.73 -19.45
N CYS A 152 -33.21 -3.30 -20.42
CA CYS A 152 -31.78 -3.58 -20.44
C CYS A 152 -31.04 -2.88 -19.29
N ASP A 153 -31.38 -1.63 -19.01
CA ASP A 153 -30.77 -0.87 -17.92
C ASP A 153 -31.21 -1.42 -16.55
N SER A 154 -32.49 -1.79 -16.39
CA SER A 154 -32.99 -2.50 -15.21
C SER A 154 -32.26 -3.84 -14.98
N PHE A 155 -32.08 -4.64 -16.04
CA PHE A 155 -31.37 -5.90 -15.97
C PHE A 155 -29.90 -5.70 -15.56
N ARG A 156 -29.23 -4.71 -16.12
CA ARG A 156 -27.83 -4.37 -15.78
C ARG A 156 -27.68 -3.87 -14.36
N LEU A 157 -28.62 -3.06 -13.90
CA LEU A 157 -28.64 -2.59 -12.52
C LEU A 157 -28.78 -3.79 -11.59
N GLY A 158 -29.73 -4.69 -11.85
CA GLY A 158 -29.90 -5.93 -11.09
C GLY A 158 -28.65 -6.83 -11.12
N ALA A 159 -27.99 -6.97 -12.26
CA ALA A 159 -26.75 -7.73 -12.40
C ALA A 159 -25.60 -7.11 -11.59
N LEU A 160 -25.40 -5.80 -11.69
CA LEU A 160 -24.41 -5.06 -10.90
C LEU A 160 -24.71 -5.21 -9.40
N MET A 161 -25.99 -5.10 -9.02
CA MET A 161 -26.44 -5.28 -7.64
C MET A 161 -26.10 -6.65 -7.09
N LYS A 162 -26.37 -7.69 -7.89
CA LYS A 162 -26.08 -9.08 -7.55
C LYS A 162 -24.57 -9.32 -7.45
N GLN A 163 -23.76 -8.83 -8.38
CA GLN A 163 -22.31 -9.06 -8.37
C GLN A 163 -21.61 -8.40 -7.18
N MET A 164 -21.97 -7.15 -6.85
CA MET A 164 -21.49 -6.50 -5.63
C MET A 164 -21.78 -7.34 -4.39
N LYS A 165 -23.00 -7.87 -4.26
CA LYS A 165 -23.39 -8.76 -3.16
C LYS A 165 -22.62 -10.08 -3.17
N THR A 166 -22.51 -10.74 -4.32
CA THR A 166 -21.79 -12.02 -4.48
C THR A 166 -20.31 -11.91 -4.12
N HIS A 167 -19.64 -10.82 -4.51
CA HIS A 167 -18.23 -10.59 -4.19
C HIS A 167 -18.02 -9.97 -2.80
N GLY A 168 -19.09 -9.75 -2.02
CA GLY A 168 -19.03 -9.15 -0.68
C GLY A 168 -18.49 -7.72 -0.69
N LEU A 169 -18.73 -6.97 -1.77
CA LEU A 169 -18.35 -5.57 -1.88
C LEU A 169 -19.45 -4.67 -1.32
N PRO A 170 -19.12 -3.70 -0.46
CA PRO A 170 -20.11 -2.78 0.08
C PRO A 170 -20.57 -1.78 -0.99
N TRP A 171 -21.81 -1.32 -0.86
CA TRP A 171 -22.29 -0.19 -1.64
C TRP A 171 -21.64 1.10 -1.15
N PRO A 172 -21.11 1.94 -2.06
CA PRO A 172 -20.56 3.25 -1.72
C PRO A 172 -21.63 4.15 -1.12
N ARG A 173 -21.76 4.15 0.22
CA ARG A 173 -22.52 5.18 0.95
C ARG A 173 -21.57 6.29 1.37
N GLU A 174 -22.11 7.48 1.57
CA GLU A 174 -21.40 8.52 2.30
C GLU A 174 -20.96 7.95 3.66
N ASN A 175 -19.65 7.95 3.94
CA ASN A 175 -19.00 7.40 5.16
C ASN A 175 -18.58 5.93 5.18
N LEU A 176 -18.13 5.34 4.06
CA LEU A 176 -17.33 4.12 4.13
C LEU A 176 -15.97 4.40 4.79
N ASP A 177 -15.71 3.72 5.91
CA ASP A 177 -14.40 3.71 6.57
C ASP A 177 -13.35 2.90 5.79
N TYR A 178 -13.80 2.14 4.78
CA TYR A 178 -13.02 1.22 3.95
C TYR A 178 -12.22 0.19 4.77
N LYS A 179 -12.69 -0.14 5.97
CA LYS A 179 -12.05 -1.12 6.84
C LYS A 179 -12.22 -2.52 6.27
N GLY A 180 -11.16 -3.33 6.34
CA GLY A 180 -11.15 -4.70 5.81
C GLY A 180 -10.97 -4.79 4.29
N LEU A 181 -10.85 -3.66 3.58
CA LEU A 181 -10.75 -3.62 2.12
C LEU A 181 -9.35 -3.24 1.66
N ALA A 182 -8.77 -4.08 0.82
CA ALA A 182 -7.52 -3.80 0.11
C ALA A 182 -7.83 -3.37 -1.34
N PRO A 183 -7.25 -2.27 -1.85
CA PRO A 183 -7.49 -1.79 -3.21
C PRO A 183 -7.32 -2.86 -4.29
N GLU A 184 -6.24 -3.63 -4.22
CA GLU A 184 -5.94 -4.67 -5.22
C GLU A 184 -6.96 -5.81 -5.19
N SER A 185 -7.41 -6.20 -4.00
CA SER A 185 -8.47 -7.21 -3.85
C SER A 185 -9.82 -6.70 -4.38
N VAL A 186 -10.15 -5.43 -4.14
CA VAL A 186 -11.40 -4.81 -4.64
C VAL A 186 -11.36 -4.67 -6.15
N ALA A 187 -10.24 -4.20 -6.70
CA ALA A 187 -10.03 -4.09 -8.14
C ALA A 187 -10.21 -5.43 -8.85
N LYS A 188 -9.56 -6.48 -8.33
CA LYS A 188 -9.71 -7.84 -8.86
C LYS A 188 -11.18 -8.29 -8.90
N LYS A 189 -11.91 -8.07 -7.80
CA LYS A 189 -13.36 -8.40 -7.74
C LYS A 189 -14.18 -7.62 -8.76
N ILE A 190 -13.92 -6.32 -8.94
CA ILE A 190 -14.62 -5.48 -9.94
C ILE A 190 -14.30 -5.94 -11.37
N VAL A 191 -13.08 -6.40 -11.63
CA VAL A 191 -12.67 -6.92 -12.95
C VAL A 191 -13.37 -8.25 -13.28
N GLU A 192 -13.60 -9.10 -12.27
CA GLU A 192 -14.30 -10.38 -12.41
C GLU A 192 -15.80 -10.24 -12.64
N PHE A 193 -16.35 -9.03 -12.62
CA PHE A 193 -17.75 -8.76 -12.91
C PHE A 193 -18.13 -9.28 -14.29
N GLU A 194 -18.96 -10.33 -14.30
CA GLU A 194 -19.43 -10.93 -15.55
C GLU A 194 -20.16 -9.88 -16.38
N LYS A 195 -19.86 -9.84 -17.69
CA LYS A 195 -20.68 -9.06 -18.60
C LYS A 195 -22.06 -9.72 -18.68
N PRO A 196 -23.15 -8.99 -18.41
CA PRO A 196 -24.48 -9.57 -18.50
C PRO A 196 -24.73 -10.08 -19.93
N SER A 197 -24.78 -11.39 -20.11
CA SER A 197 -25.03 -12.06 -21.40
C SER A 197 -26.53 -12.25 -21.62
N SER A 198 -27.28 -11.14 -21.62
CA SER A 198 -28.71 -11.24 -21.93
C SER A 198 -28.92 -11.42 -23.43
N LYS A 199 -29.72 -12.42 -23.82
CA LYS A 199 -30.37 -12.53 -25.15
C LYS A 199 -31.40 -11.42 -25.42
N LEU A 200 -31.58 -10.46 -24.50
CA LEU A 200 -32.32 -9.23 -24.79
C LEU A 200 -31.66 -8.54 -25.98
N SER A 201 -32.48 -8.11 -26.94
CA SER A 201 -32.07 -7.42 -28.17
C SER A 201 -31.38 -6.08 -27.87
N CYS A 202 -30.15 -6.08 -27.33
CA CYS A 202 -29.30 -4.89 -27.26
C CYS A 202 -28.84 -4.61 -28.71
N LYS A 203 -29.55 -3.71 -29.39
CA LYS A 203 -29.19 -3.22 -30.74
C LYS A 203 -28.05 -2.18 -30.71
N GLY A 204 -27.57 -1.77 -29.53
CA GLY A 204 -26.56 -0.73 -29.34
C GLY A 204 -25.19 -1.23 -28.83
N ARG A 205 -24.16 -0.38 -28.88
CA ARG A 205 -22.86 -0.64 -28.21
C ARG A 205 -23.00 -0.43 -26.70
N CYS A 206 -23.45 -1.48 -26.04
CA CYS A 206 -23.62 -1.49 -24.61
C CYS A 206 -22.25 -1.52 -23.88
N SER A 207 -21.85 -0.41 -23.22
CA SER A 207 -20.57 -0.32 -22.50
C SER A 207 -20.58 -1.13 -21.20
N GLY A 208 -19.54 -1.96 -21.00
CA GLY A 208 -19.29 -2.67 -19.74
C GLY A 208 -18.82 -1.72 -18.63
N LEU A 209 -18.66 -2.23 -17.41
CA LEU A 209 -17.80 -1.54 -16.44
C LEU A 209 -16.37 -1.43 -17.02
N LEU A 210 -15.62 -0.44 -16.56
CA LEU A 210 -14.22 -0.20 -16.94
C LEU A 210 -13.48 -1.52 -17.16
N GLY A 211 -12.86 -1.65 -18.34
CA GLY A 211 -12.11 -2.85 -18.66
C GLY A 211 -10.94 -3.05 -17.69
N PRO A 212 -10.46 -4.29 -17.48
CA PRO A 212 -9.36 -4.61 -16.57
C PRO A 212 -8.16 -3.65 -16.70
N ARG A 213 -7.79 -3.32 -17.94
CA ARG A 213 -6.69 -2.40 -18.25
C ARG A 213 -6.88 -0.99 -17.68
N ALA A 214 -8.10 -0.46 -17.69
CA ALA A 214 -8.37 0.89 -17.17
C ALA A 214 -8.26 0.92 -15.63
N ILE A 215 -8.64 -0.16 -14.95
CA ILE A 215 -8.51 -0.29 -13.49
C ILE A 215 -7.03 -0.45 -13.10
N GLU A 216 -6.30 -1.29 -13.82
CA GLU A 216 -4.86 -1.47 -13.63
C GLU A 216 -4.08 -0.17 -13.91
N GLU A 217 -4.42 0.56 -14.98
CA GLU A 217 -3.85 1.87 -15.28
C GLU A 217 -4.21 2.91 -14.20
N LEU A 218 -5.43 2.92 -13.67
CA LEU A 218 -5.83 3.81 -12.57
C LEU A 218 -5.04 3.55 -11.29
N ILE A 219 -4.84 2.28 -10.94
CA ILE A 219 -4.01 1.89 -9.79
C ILE A 219 -2.56 2.28 -10.06
N TYR A 220 -2.00 1.90 -11.21
CA TYR A 220 -0.62 2.15 -11.59
C TYR A 220 -0.30 3.65 -11.67
N HIS A 221 -1.08 4.43 -12.42
CA HIS A 221 -0.88 5.87 -12.58
C HIS A 221 -1.02 6.60 -11.26
N ARG A 222 -1.95 6.21 -10.40
CA ARG A 222 -2.08 6.86 -9.09
C ARG A 222 -0.98 6.44 -8.13
N THR A 223 -0.57 5.18 -8.09
CA THR A 223 0.63 4.78 -7.32
C THR A 223 1.91 5.44 -7.83
N LYS A 224 1.97 5.80 -9.12
CA LYS A 224 3.10 6.50 -9.76
C LYS A 224 3.04 8.03 -9.59
N LEU A 225 1.84 8.63 -9.59
CA LEU A 225 1.57 10.05 -9.33
C LEU A 225 1.66 10.37 -7.83
N SER A 226 1.24 9.46 -6.97
CA SER A 226 1.65 9.35 -5.58
C SER A 226 3.09 8.85 -5.47
N GLY A 227 3.93 9.12 -6.49
CA GLY A 227 5.40 9.07 -6.50
C GLY A 227 5.95 10.03 -5.48
N LEU A 228 5.60 9.72 -4.25
CA LEU A 228 5.89 10.42 -3.04
C LEU A 228 7.33 10.06 -2.73
N ILE A 229 8.21 10.89 -3.30
CA ILE A 229 9.20 11.61 -2.52
C ILE A 229 8.46 12.25 -1.32
N LEU A 230 7.96 11.44 -0.38
CA LEU A 230 7.61 11.87 0.97
C LEU A 230 8.93 11.91 1.69
N LEU A 231 9.66 12.99 1.48
CA LEU A 231 10.70 13.37 2.39
C LEU A 231 10.02 13.62 3.76
N PRO A 232 10.37 12.86 4.82
CA PRO A 232 9.87 13.14 6.16
C PRO A 232 10.23 14.57 6.56
N GLU A 233 9.47 15.23 7.44
CA GLU A 233 9.67 16.65 7.80
C GLU A 233 11.10 17.01 8.24
N GLN A 234 11.90 16.03 8.68
CA GLN A 234 13.34 16.18 8.92
C GLN A 234 14.19 16.50 7.66
N TRP A 235 13.56 16.56 6.48
CA TRP A 235 14.12 16.89 5.16
C TRP A 235 13.40 18.09 4.48
N ARG A 236 12.60 18.87 5.21
CA ARG A 236 12.22 20.25 4.83
C ARG A 236 13.07 21.24 5.60
#